data_AF-A0A356SEX3-F1
#
_entry.id   AF-A0A356SEX3-F1
#
_cell.length_a   1.000
_cell.length_b   1.000
_cell.length_c   1.000
_cell.angle_alpha   90.00
_cell.angle_beta   90.00
_cell.angle_gamma   90.00
#
_symmetry.space_group_name_H-M   'P 1'
#
loop_
_entity.id
_entity.type
_entity.pdbx_description
1 polymer ?
#
loop_
_entity_poly.entity_id
_entity_poly.type
_entity_poly.pdbx_seq_one_letter_code
_entity_poly.pdbx_strand_id
1 'polypeptide(L)'
;SEVRRMLVSEMADARARIDEQLEAALQIAKDAMEPEDAQEEYVVAGESRLIQQAGANDMDKLRELFDAFERKRDLVELLDRCSRADGIQIFIGEEAGYEVLGDYSVITAPYAQGTQPVGVLGVIGPTRMAYDRVIPLVDITARLLTAALSR
;
A
#
# COMPACT_ATOMS: atom_id res chain seq x y z
N SER A 1 -3.68 60.14 28.26
CA SER A 1 -4.22 59.01 27.46
C SER A 1 -3.15 57.97 27.13
N GLU A 2 -2.52 57.42 28.17
CA GLU A 2 -1.42 56.46 28.07
C GLU A 2 -1.93 55.04 28.37
N VAL A 3 -2.81 54.93 29.36
CA VAL A 3 -3.56 53.71 29.74
C VAL A 3 -4.31 53.10 28.55
N ARG A 4 -4.99 53.91 27.71
CA ARG A 4 -5.70 53.40 26.51
C ARG A 4 -4.73 52.78 25.50
N ARG A 5 -3.53 53.34 25.35
CA ARG A 5 -2.52 52.86 24.39
C ARG A 5 -1.92 51.54 24.86
N MET A 6 -1.67 51.42 26.16
CA MET A 6 -1.20 50.20 26.81
C MET A 6 -2.24 49.07 26.71
N LEU A 7 -3.51 49.38 26.97
CA LEU A 7 -4.61 48.40 26.85
C LEU A 7 -4.77 47.86 25.42
N VAL A 8 -4.65 48.74 24.41
CA VAL A 8 -4.73 48.33 22.99
C VAL A 8 -3.54 47.47 22.60
N SER A 9 -2.33 47.74 23.13
CA SER A 9 -1.15 46.90 22.91
C SER A 9 -1.32 45.51 23.53
N GLU A 10 -1.80 45.43 24.77
CA GLU A 10 -2.05 44.14 25.43
C GLU A 10 -3.10 43.30 24.69
N MET A 11 -4.16 43.95 24.18
CA MET A 11 -5.17 43.25 23.38
C MET A 11 -4.60 42.74 22.04
N ALA A 12 -3.67 43.46 21.43
CA ALA A 12 -2.98 43.02 20.21
C ALA A 12 -2.06 41.82 20.50
N ASP A 13 -1.31 41.85 21.60
CA ASP A 13 -0.42 40.76 22.01
C ASP A 13 -1.20 39.51 22.45
N ALA A 14 -2.36 39.70 23.10
CA ALA A 14 -3.25 38.60 23.46
C ALA A 14 -3.84 37.94 22.22
N ARG A 15 -4.22 38.74 21.21
CA ARG A 15 -4.75 38.23 19.94
C ARG A 15 -3.69 37.44 19.17
N ALA A 16 -2.47 37.96 19.08
CA ALA A 16 -1.36 37.26 18.40
C ALA A 16 -1.07 35.88 19.02
N ARG A 17 -1.12 35.77 20.36
CA ARG A 17 -0.95 34.49 21.07
C ARG A 17 -2.07 33.50 20.76
N ILE A 18 -3.31 33.96 20.68
CA ILE A 18 -4.45 33.12 20.33
C ILE A 18 -4.33 32.62 18.89
N ASP A 19 -3.95 33.51 17.96
CA ASP A 19 -3.77 33.16 16.55
C ASP A 19 -2.66 32.10 16.38
N GLU A 20 -1.53 32.23 17.08
CA GLU A 20 -0.44 31.25 17.09
C GLU A 20 -0.89 29.87 17.64
N GLN A 21 -1.67 29.86 18.72
CA GLN A 21 -2.22 28.63 19.28
C GLN A 21 -3.26 27.98 18.36
N LEU A 22 -4.04 28.78 17.64
CA LEU A 22 -5.03 28.30 16.68
C LEU A 22 -4.36 27.68 15.45
N GLU A 23 -3.28 28.28 14.94
CA GLU A 23 -2.49 27.73 13.85
C GLU A 23 -1.86 26.38 14.23
N ALA A 24 -1.28 26.27 15.43
CA ALA A 24 -0.72 25.01 15.92
C ALA A 24 -1.80 23.92 16.05
N ALA A 25 -2.98 24.26 16.57
CA ALA A 25 -4.09 23.32 16.69
C ALA A 25 -4.64 22.89 15.31
N LEU A 26 -4.72 23.81 14.35
CA LEU A 26 -5.12 23.51 12.98
C LEU A 26 -4.09 22.64 12.26
N GLN A 27 -2.79 22.82 12.54
CA GLN A 27 -1.74 21.96 11.99
C GLN A 27 -1.86 20.53 12.55
N ILE A 28 -2.01 20.38 13.86
CA ILE A 28 -2.22 19.06 14.49
C ILE A 28 -3.50 18.38 13.96
N ALA A 29 -4.58 19.15 13.78
CA ALA A 29 -5.83 18.63 13.21
C ALA A 29 -5.66 18.23 11.75
N LYS A 30 -4.89 18.98 10.95
CA LYS A 30 -4.53 18.60 9.58
C LYS A 30 -3.70 17.33 9.56
N ASP A 31 -2.65 17.25 10.38
CA ASP A 31 -1.77 16.07 10.44
C ASP A 31 -2.54 14.82 10.92
N ALA A 32 -3.62 14.97 11.68
CA ALA A 32 -4.49 13.87 12.15
C ALA A 32 -5.68 13.56 11.24
N MET A 33 -6.06 14.48 10.34
CA MET A 33 -7.21 14.34 9.42
C MET A 33 -6.80 14.14 7.96
N GLU A 34 -5.56 14.48 7.59
CA GLU A 34 -4.90 13.81 6.49
C GLU A 34 -4.91 12.33 6.90
N PRO A 35 -5.55 11.44 6.11
CA PRO A 35 -5.30 10.04 6.32
C PRO A 35 -3.79 9.94 6.29
N GLU A 36 -3.22 9.29 7.30
CA GLU A 36 -1.93 8.68 7.10
C GLU A 36 -2.05 8.04 5.70
N ASP A 37 -1.37 8.62 4.71
CA ASP A 37 -0.58 7.80 3.84
C ASP A 37 0.27 7.04 4.87
N ALA A 38 -0.33 5.97 5.41
CA ALA A 38 0.36 4.74 5.60
C ALA A 38 1.08 4.62 4.27
N GLN A 39 2.32 5.10 4.26
CA GLN A 39 3.37 4.40 3.62
C GLN A 39 3.21 2.99 4.18
N GLU A 40 2.28 2.24 3.58
CA GLU A 40 2.27 0.81 3.57
C GLU A 40 3.71 0.54 3.17
N GLU A 41 4.48 0.11 4.16
CA GLU A 41 5.92 0.00 4.08
C GLU A 41 6.17 -1.20 3.17
N TYR A 42 6.03 -0.96 1.86
CA TYR A 42 6.07 -2.00 0.85
C TYR A 42 7.53 -2.33 0.61
N VAL A 43 7.96 -3.47 1.16
CA VAL A 43 9.27 -4.04 0.85
C VAL A 43 9.14 -4.84 -0.45
N VAL A 44 9.54 -4.23 -1.57
CA VAL A 44 9.65 -4.91 -2.86
C VAL A 44 10.94 -5.72 -2.86
N ALA A 45 10.81 -7.06 -2.88
CA ALA A 45 11.94 -7.98 -2.91
C ALA A 45 11.70 -9.10 -3.93
N GLY A 46 12.73 -9.47 -4.70
CA GLY A 46 12.64 -10.53 -5.71
C GLY A 46 12.95 -10.09 -7.15
N GLU A 47 13.20 -8.80 -7.37
CA GLU A 47 13.51 -8.22 -8.69
C GLU A 47 14.59 -9.00 -9.44
N SER A 48 15.69 -9.34 -8.76
CA SER A 48 16.79 -10.10 -9.36
C SER A 48 16.38 -11.51 -9.85
N ARG A 49 15.41 -12.16 -9.21
CA ARG A 49 14.93 -13.49 -9.62
C ARG A 49 14.05 -13.40 -10.87
N LEU A 50 13.24 -12.36 -10.96
CA LEU A 50 12.45 -12.07 -12.15
C LEU A 50 13.36 -11.73 -13.35
N ILE A 51 14.39 -10.90 -13.14
CA ILE A 51 15.39 -10.54 -14.16
C ILE A 51 16.15 -11.78 -14.67
N GLN A 52 16.43 -12.77 -13.82
CA GLN A 52 17.14 -13.99 -14.21
C GLN A 52 16.27 -15.01 -14.98
N GLN A 53 14.96 -14.99 -14.78
CA GLN A 53 14.03 -15.89 -15.48
C GLN A 53 13.42 -15.27 -16.75
N ALA A 54 13.46 -13.95 -16.89
CA ALA A 54 13.04 -13.22 -18.07
C ALA A 54 14.04 -13.41 -19.23
N GLY A 55 13.56 -13.79 -20.42
CA GLY A 55 14.37 -13.70 -21.63
C GLY A 55 14.67 -12.23 -21.96
N ALA A 56 15.65 -11.97 -22.84
CA ALA A 56 15.98 -10.59 -23.27
C ALA A 56 14.76 -9.81 -23.83
N ASN A 57 13.73 -10.52 -24.29
CA ASN A 57 12.48 -9.96 -24.82
C ASN A 57 11.43 -9.63 -23.73
N ASP A 58 11.63 -10.10 -22.49
CA ASP A 58 10.72 -9.89 -21.35
C ASP A 58 11.24 -8.79 -20.40
N MET A 59 12.47 -8.31 -20.59
CA MET A 59 13.09 -7.28 -19.75
C MET A 59 12.39 -5.93 -19.84
N ASP A 60 11.92 -5.54 -21.02
CA ASP A 60 11.19 -4.27 -21.19
C ASP A 60 9.80 -4.36 -20.55
N LYS A 61 9.15 -5.52 -20.64
CA LYS A 61 7.87 -5.79 -19.96
C LYS A 61 8.01 -5.82 -18.44
N LEU A 62 9.14 -6.32 -17.94
CA LEU A 62 9.42 -6.36 -16.51
C LEU A 62 9.68 -4.94 -15.98
N ARG A 63 10.37 -4.09 -16.75
CA ARG A 63 10.49 -2.66 -16.43
C ARG A 63 9.13 -1.98 -16.41
N GLU A 64 8.29 -2.22 -17.41
CA GLU A 64 6.95 -1.63 -17.45
C GLU A 64 6.09 -2.04 -16.24
N LEU A 65 6.20 -3.30 -15.81
CA LEU A 65 5.58 -3.79 -14.57
C LEU A 65 6.11 -3.05 -13.33
N PHE A 66 7.43 -2.87 -13.20
CA PHE A 66 8.01 -2.13 -12.09
C PHE A 66 7.64 -0.64 -12.11
N ASP A 67 7.63 0.00 -13.28
CA ASP A 67 7.19 1.38 -13.46
C ASP A 67 5.71 1.54 -13.06
N ALA A 68 4.87 0.54 -13.30
CA ALA A 68 3.49 0.53 -12.82
C ALA A 68 3.38 0.37 -11.29
N PHE A 69 4.26 -0.41 -10.68
CA PHE A 69 4.34 -0.48 -9.21
C PHE A 69 4.79 0.85 -8.61
N GLU A 70 5.72 1.56 -9.27
CA GLU A 70 6.14 2.91 -8.85
C GLU A 70 5.03 3.96 -8.98
N ARG A 71 4.03 3.76 -9.86
CA ARG A 71 2.85 4.64 -9.96
C ARG A 71 1.87 4.51 -8.79
N LYS A 72 2.19 3.69 -7.78
CA LYS A 72 1.64 3.59 -6.41
C LYS A 72 0.14 3.31 -6.25
N ARG A 73 -0.77 3.88 -7.04
CA ARG A 73 -2.22 3.78 -6.78
C ARG A 73 -2.83 2.46 -7.23
N ASP A 74 -2.42 2.01 -8.40
CA ASP A 74 -3.06 0.89 -9.11
C ASP A 74 -2.82 -0.45 -8.41
N LEU A 75 -1.58 -0.71 -7.99
CA LEU A 75 -1.25 -1.93 -7.27
C LEU A 75 -1.88 -1.97 -5.88
N VAL A 76 -1.92 -0.84 -5.17
CA VAL A 76 -2.47 -0.75 -3.82
C VAL A 76 -3.97 -1.06 -3.83
N GLU A 77 -4.71 -0.53 -4.78
CA GLU A 77 -6.14 -0.82 -4.91
C GLU A 77 -6.41 -2.31 -5.21
N LEU A 78 -5.57 -2.94 -6.03
CA LEU A 78 -5.64 -4.39 -6.26
C LEU A 78 -5.36 -5.18 -4.98
N LEU A 79 -4.32 -4.82 -4.23
CA LEU A 79 -3.94 -5.51 -3.01
C LEU A 79 -4.97 -5.33 -1.88
N ASP A 80 -5.54 -4.14 -1.73
CA ASP A 80 -6.61 -3.87 -0.75
C ASP A 80 -7.86 -4.70 -1.06
N ARG A 81 -8.25 -4.79 -2.35
CA ARG A 81 -9.33 -5.71 -2.78
C ARG A 81 -9.04 -7.15 -2.41
N CYS A 82 -7.80 -7.61 -2.55
CA CYS A 82 -7.41 -8.98 -2.20
C CYS A 82 -7.40 -9.23 -0.69
N SER A 83 -7.01 -8.24 0.10
CA SER A 83 -6.96 -8.32 1.57
C SER A 83 -8.34 -8.53 2.19
N ARG A 84 -9.38 -7.97 1.55
CA ARG A 84 -10.78 -8.08 2.00
C ARG A 84 -11.51 -9.32 1.47
N ALA A 85 -10.90 -10.08 0.57
CA ALA A 85 -11.54 -11.23 -0.04
C ALA A 85 -11.35 -12.50 0.80
N ASP A 86 -12.36 -13.36 0.82
CA ASP A 86 -12.27 -14.65 1.48
C ASP A 86 -11.50 -15.64 0.58
N GLY A 87 -10.31 -16.05 1.04
CA GLY A 87 -9.50 -17.08 0.38
C GLY A 87 -8.68 -16.58 -0.80
N ILE A 88 -8.31 -17.51 -1.69
CA ILE A 88 -7.35 -17.25 -2.78
C ILE A 88 -8.03 -16.42 -3.88
N GLN A 89 -7.37 -15.34 -4.31
CA GLN A 89 -7.78 -14.56 -5.48
C GLN A 89 -6.80 -14.79 -6.63
N ILE A 90 -7.32 -14.82 -7.85
CA ILE A 90 -6.54 -15.03 -9.07
C ILE A 90 -7.01 -14.01 -10.08
N PHE A 91 -6.07 -13.21 -10.59
CA PHE A 91 -6.28 -12.24 -11.65
C PHE A 91 -5.40 -12.63 -12.83
N ILE A 92 -6.01 -12.82 -14.00
CA ILE A 92 -5.31 -13.24 -15.20
C ILE A 92 -5.36 -12.13 -16.25
N GLY A 93 -4.20 -11.57 -16.59
CA GLY A 93 -4.08 -10.55 -17.61
C GLY A 93 -4.88 -9.29 -17.28
N GLU A 94 -5.73 -8.90 -18.22
CA GLU A 94 -6.59 -7.72 -18.12
C GLU A 94 -7.68 -7.82 -17.04
N GLU A 95 -7.95 -9.01 -16.47
CA GLU A 95 -8.89 -9.18 -15.35
C GLU A 95 -8.46 -8.42 -14.09
N ALA A 96 -7.17 -8.12 -13.98
CA ALA A 96 -6.63 -7.29 -12.91
C ALA A 96 -7.14 -5.84 -12.99
N GLY A 97 -7.66 -5.38 -14.14
CA GLY A 97 -8.15 -4.02 -14.36
C GLY A 97 -7.07 -3.01 -14.72
N TYR A 98 -5.84 -3.47 -14.96
CA TYR A 98 -4.68 -2.63 -15.29
C TYR A 98 -4.04 -3.15 -16.57
N GLU A 99 -3.91 -2.30 -17.60
CA GLU A 99 -3.33 -2.68 -18.90
C GLU A 99 -1.91 -3.27 -18.74
N VAL A 100 -1.14 -2.76 -17.78
CA VAL A 100 0.23 -3.23 -17.49
C VAL A 100 0.29 -4.68 -17.00
N LEU A 101 -0.82 -5.21 -16.47
CA LEU A 101 -0.93 -6.60 -16.06
C LEU A 101 -1.43 -7.53 -17.17
N GLY A 102 -1.67 -7.04 -18.39
CA GLY A 102 -2.20 -7.84 -19.50
C GLY A 102 -1.42 -9.13 -19.81
N ASP A 103 -0.09 -9.08 -19.67
CA ASP A 103 0.82 -10.23 -19.87
C ASP A 103 1.18 -10.98 -18.57
N TYR A 104 0.62 -10.55 -17.44
CA TYR A 104 0.91 -11.09 -16.12
C TYR A 104 -0.34 -11.69 -15.48
N SER A 105 -0.13 -12.41 -14.39
CA SER A 105 -1.17 -12.95 -13.55
C SER A 105 -0.74 -12.84 -12.11
N VAL A 106 -1.71 -12.53 -11.26
CA VAL A 106 -1.51 -12.25 -9.84
C VAL A 106 -2.34 -13.26 -9.07
N ILE A 107 -1.66 -14.07 -8.25
CA ILE A 107 -2.30 -15.04 -7.35
C ILE A 107 -2.05 -14.55 -5.93
N THR A 108 -3.09 -14.32 -5.16
CA THR A 108 -2.99 -13.80 -3.79
C THR A 108 -3.77 -14.64 -2.79
N ALA A 109 -3.32 -14.66 -1.55
CA ALA A 109 -4.03 -15.23 -0.41
C ALA A 109 -3.86 -14.33 0.81
N PRO A 110 -4.95 -13.99 1.52
CA PRO A 110 -4.87 -13.20 2.74
C PRO A 110 -4.20 -14.01 3.86
N TYR A 111 -3.49 -13.31 4.74
CA TYR A 111 -3.01 -13.86 6.01
C TYR A 111 -3.51 -13.02 7.17
N ALA A 112 -3.70 -13.67 8.32
CA ALA A 112 -4.37 -13.08 9.47
C ALA A 112 -3.57 -13.23 10.76
N GLN A 113 -3.90 -12.41 11.74
CA GLN A 113 -3.53 -12.62 13.14
C GLN A 113 -4.82 -12.91 13.90
N GLY A 114 -4.99 -14.16 14.34
CA GLY A 114 -6.26 -14.63 14.89
C GLY A 114 -7.38 -14.56 13.84
N THR A 115 -8.42 -13.76 14.10
CA THR A 115 -9.58 -13.57 13.21
C THR A 115 -9.49 -12.30 12.35
N GLN A 116 -8.43 -11.50 12.52
CA GLN A 116 -8.29 -10.24 11.81
C GLN A 116 -7.30 -10.40 10.65
N PRO A 117 -7.70 -10.16 9.38
CA PRO A 117 -6.77 -10.13 8.26
C PRO A 117 -5.77 -9.00 8.45
N VAL A 118 -4.48 -9.32 8.32
CA VAL A 118 -3.36 -8.39 8.51
C VAL A 118 -2.81 -7.93 7.17
N GLY A 119 -2.94 -8.76 6.13
CA GLY A 119 -2.54 -8.39 4.78
C GLY A 119 -2.67 -9.55 3.81
N VAL A 120 -1.98 -9.41 2.69
CA VAL A 120 -2.05 -10.35 1.57
C VAL A 120 -0.66 -10.81 1.15
N LEU A 121 -0.53 -12.11 0.89
CA LEU A 121 0.63 -12.72 0.25
C LEU A 121 0.29 -12.99 -1.21
N GLY A 122 1.16 -12.62 -2.16
CA GLY A 122 0.92 -12.86 -3.58
C GLY A 122 2.14 -13.28 -4.38
N VAL A 123 1.88 -13.95 -5.50
CA VAL A 123 2.86 -14.25 -6.54
C VAL A 123 2.39 -13.59 -7.84
N ILE A 124 3.31 -12.88 -8.48
CA ILE A 124 3.11 -12.28 -9.79
C ILE A 124 3.99 -13.05 -10.78
N GLY A 125 3.40 -13.48 -11.89
CA GLY A 125 4.13 -14.20 -12.94
C GLY A 125 3.46 -14.03 -14.30
N PRO A 126 4.06 -14.54 -15.38
CA PRO A 126 3.46 -14.49 -16.71
C PRO A 126 2.10 -15.19 -16.74
N THR A 127 1.22 -14.82 -17.68
CA THR A 127 -0.12 -15.42 -17.83
C THR A 127 -0.09 -16.94 -17.96
N ARG A 128 1.01 -17.49 -18.49
CA ARG A 128 1.27 -18.94 -18.61
C ARG A 128 2.29 -19.44 -17.59
N MET A 129 1.88 -19.50 -16.32
CA MET A 129 2.66 -20.13 -15.24
C MET A 129 2.08 -21.50 -14.84
N ALA A 130 2.82 -22.25 -14.01
CA ALA A 130 2.39 -23.53 -13.46
C ALA A 130 1.39 -23.34 -12.30
N TYR A 131 0.14 -22.98 -12.61
CA TYR A 131 -0.92 -22.69 -11.63
C TYR A 131 -1.16 -23.84 -10.65
N ASP A 132 -1.05 -25.08 -11.12
CA ASP A 132 -1.13 -26.32 -10.33
C ASP A 132 -0.14 -26.35 -9.17
N ARG A 133 1.01 -25.69 -9.32
CA ARG A 133 2.05 -25.59 -8.29
C ARG A 133 2.01 -24.27 -7.52
N VAL A 134 1.71 -23.15 -8.19
CA VAL A 134 1.76 -21.83 -7.55
C VAL A 134 0.58 -21.63 -6.59
N ILE A 135 -0.63 -22.06 -6.96
CA ILE A 135 -1.83 -21.86 -6.11
C ILE A 135 -1.65 -22.54 -4.74
N PRO A 136 -1.29 -23.83 -4.64
CA PRO A 136 -1.10 -24.46 -3.33
C PRO A 136 0.07 -23.87 -2.53
N LEU A 137 1.13 -23.42 -3.23
CA LEU A 137 2.29 -22.81 -2.58
C LEU A 137 1.89 -21.51 -1.86
N VAL A 138 1.13 -20.64 -2.52
CA VAL A 138 0.67 -19.37 -1.95
C VAL A 138 -0.28 -19.61 -0.77
N ASP A 139 -1.25 -20.52 -0.91
CA ASP A 139 -2.19 -20.87 0.15
C ASP A 139 -1.49 -21.40 1.42
N ILE A 140 -0.61 -22.39 1.26
CA ILE A 140 0.11 -22.98 2.38
C ILE A 140 0.99 -21.93 3.06
N THR A 141 1.68 -21.09 2.28
CA THR A 141 2.57 -20.07 2.83
C THR A 141 1.80 -19.00 3.60
N ALA A 142 0.65 -18.55 3.09
CA ALA A 142 -0.21 -17.60 3.80
C ALA A 142 -0.78 -18.18 5.11
N ARG A 143 -1.14 -19.47 5.12
CA ARG A 143 -1.56 -20.18 6.35
C ARG A 143 -0.43 -20.32 7.36
N LEU A 144 0.79 -20.59 6.91
CA LEU A 144 1.97 -20.67 7.78
C LEU A 144 2.29 -19.31 8.40
N LEU A 145 2.23 -18.22 7.61
CA LEU A 145 2.36 -16.85 8.12
C LEU A 145 1.28 -16.54 9.17
N THR A 146 0.02 -16.88 8.88
CA THR A 146 -1.10 -16.73 9.81
C THR A 146 -0.83 -17.44 11.14
N ALA A 147 -0.34 -18.68 11.08
CA ALA A 147 -0.01 -19.47 12.26
C ALA A 147 1.20 -18.92 13.05
N ALA A 148 2.17 -18.32 12.35
CA ALA A 148 3.35 -17.72 12.96
C ALA A 148 3.04 -16.40 13.67
N LEU A 149 2.17 -15.56 13.08
CA LEU A 149 1.75 -14.27 13.61
C LEU A 149 0.71 -14.37 14.73
N SER A 150 -0.01 -15.50 14.80
CA SER A 150 -0.99 -15.77 15.86
C SER A 150 -0.38 -16.34 17.16
N ARG A 151 0.95 -16.39 17.26
CA ARG A 151 1.69 -16.71 18.49
C ARG A 151 2.15 -15.45 19.21
#